data_AF-V9H5L1-F1
#
_entry.id   AF-V9H5L1-F1
#
_cell.length_a   1.000
_cell.length_b   1.000
_cell.length_c   1.000
_cell.angle_alpha   90.00
_cell.angle_beta   90.00
_cell.angle_gamma   90.00
#
_symmetry.space_group_name_H-M   'P 1'
#
loop_
_entity.id
_entity.type
_entity.pdbx_description
1 polymer ?
#
loop_
_entity_poly.entity_id
_entity_poly.type
_entity_poly.pdbx_seq_one_letter_code
_entity_poly.pdbx_strand_id
1 'polypeptide(L)'
;MKTMQKGFTLIELMIVIAIIGILAAIALPAYQDYTVRSKISEALIASSSAKGMVSEAFQSDSLSGVATAATAYNAKPKSEKSSKYVDDIVVNAADGAITVTLSKASNVGFPAEVKGKTIVFTPYVKKAKLAEGAQGAIDWACASNANGTATARGLTSPTAGTLPSKYAPSECR
;
A
#
# COMPACT_ATOMS: atom_id res chain seq x y z
N MET A 1 -55.83 7.01 36.13
CA MET A 1 -54.51 7.20 36.79
C MET A 1 -53.52 7.68 35.73
N LYS A 2 -52.98 8.89 35.86
CA LYS A 2 -51.89 9.38 34.99
C LYS A 2 -50.59 8.74 35.48
N THR A 3 -49.98 7.88 34.67
CA THR A 3 -48.64 7.36 34.92
C THR A 3 -47.65 8.53 34.81
N MET A 4 -46.97 8.89 35.90
CA MET A 4 -45.87 9.84 35.83
C MET A 4 -44.75 9.22 34.99
N GLN A 5 -44.50 9.76 33.80
CA GLN A 5 -43.30 9.43 33.03
C GLN A 5 -42.07 9.85 33.85
N LYS A 6 -41.28 8.87 34.28
CA LYS A 6 -39.95 9.12 34.84
C LYS A 6 -39.06 9.63 33.70
N GLY A 7 -38.70 10.90 33.74
CA GLY A 7 -37.72 11.50 32.84
C GLY A 7 -36.31 10.97 33.11
N PHE A 8 -35.46 11.03 32.09
CA PHE A 8 -34.03 10.71 32.20
C PHE A 8 -33.31 11.71 33.11
N THR A 9 -32.43 11.26 33.98
CA THR A 9 -31.68 12.15 34.87
C THR A 9 -30.46 12.75 34.16
N LEU A 10 -30.08 13.97 34.55
CA LEU A 10 -28.84 14.58 34.05
C LEU A 10 -27.59 13.74 34.39
N ILE A 11 -27.61 13.03 35.52
CA ILE A 11 -26.52 12.15 35.94
C ILE A 11 -26.40 10.96 34.99
N GLU A 12 -27.51 10.32 34.61
CA GLU A 12 -27.49 9.23 33.62
C GLU A 12 -26.94 9.71 32.28
N LEU A 13 -27.28 10.93 31.85
CA LEU A 13 -26.78 11.50 30.61
C LEU A 13 -25.27 11.76 30.67
N MET A 14 -24.77 12.29 31.79
CA MET A 14 -23.35 12.54 31.97
C MET A 14 -22.52 11.25 31.98
N ILE A 15 -23.01 10.18 32.61
CA ILE A 15 -22.33 8.88 32.61
C ILE A 15 -22.24 8.32 31.19
N VAL A 16 -23.33 8.39 30.42
CA VAL A 16 -23.35 7.92 29.03
C VAL A 16 -22.35 8.70 28.17
N ILE A 17 -22.31 10.03 28.30
CA ILE A 17 -21.35 10.87 27.58
C ILE A 17 -19.91 10.51 27.96
N ALA A 18 -19.63 10.26 29.25
CA ALA A 18 -18.30 9.87 29.71
C ALA A 18 -17.86 8.54 29.09
N ILE A 19 -18.73 7.52 29.05
CA ILE A 19 -18.43 6.22 28.43
C ILE A 19 -18.19 6.39 26.92
N ILE A 20 -19.05 7.14 26.21
CA ILE A 20 -18.88 7.41 24.78
C ILE A 20 -17.55 8.14 24.52
N GLY A 21 -17.16 9.09 25.38
CA GLY A 21 -15.89 9.81 25.27
C GLY A 21 -14.67 8.88 25.34
N ILE A 22 -14.66 7.93 26.28
CA ILE A 22 -13.59 6.93 26.41
C ILE A 22 -13.53 6.01 25.19
N LEU A 23 -14.69 5.49 24.75
CA LEU A 23 -14.75 4.62 23.58
C LEU A 23 -14.31 5.33 22.31
N ALA A 24 -14.72 6.59 22.11
CA ALA A 24 -14.33 7.39 20.95
C ALA A 24 -12.82 7.68 20.91
N ALA A 25 -12.20 7.95 22.06
CA ALA A 25 -10.76 8.21 22.14
C ALA A 25 -9.90 7.02 21.65
N ILE A 26 -10.36 5.79 21.86
CA ILE A 26 -9.67 4.57 21.42
C ILE A 26 -10.08 4.18 19.99
N ALA A 27 -11.37 4.29 19.67
CA ALA A 27 -11.91 3.82 18.40
C ALA A 27 -11.55 4.72 17.21
N LEU A 28 -11.51 6.05 17.41
CA LEU A 28 -11.26 6.99 16.32
C LEU A 28 -9.86 6.84 15.68
N PRO A 29 -8.75 6.77 16.45
CA PRO A 29 -7.42 6.55 15.87
C PRO A 29 -7.33 5.22 15.09
N ALA A 30 -7.88 4.14 15.66
CA ALA A 30 -7.88 2.84 14.99
C ALA A 30 -8.69 2.84 13.69
N TYR A 31 -9.85 3.51 13.68
CA TYR A 31 -10.66 3.67 12.48
C TYR A 31 -9.95 4.51 11.42
N GLN A 32 -9.27 5.59 11.80
CA GLN A 32 -8.46 6.39 10.89
C GLN A 32 -7.36 5.54 10.24
N ASP A 33 -6.60 4.77 11.01
CA ASP A 33 -5.57 3.86 10.48
C ASP A 33 -6.14 2.83 9.51
N TYR A 34 -7.32 2.27 9.82
CA TYR A 34 -8.01 1.34 8.93
C TYR A 34 -8.42 2.01 7.60
N THR A 35 -9.04 3.19 7.66
CA THR A 35 -9.44 3.90 6.43
C THR A 35 -8.24 4.27 5.57
N VAL A 36 -7.12 4.67 6.17
CA VAL A 36 -5.87 4.94 5.46
C VAL A 36 -5.34 3.69 4.78
N ARG A 37 -5.33 2.54 5.46
CA ARG A 37 -4.93 1.26 4.87
C ARG A 37 -5.82 0.86 3.70
N SER A 38 -7.14 1.03 3.83
CA SER A 38 -8.09 0.73 2.76
C SER A 38 -7.86 1.59 1.51
N LYS A 39 -7.52 2.87 1.68
CA LYS A 39 -7.12 3.75 0.56
C LYS A 39 -5.81 3.30 -0.08
N ILE A 40 -4.84 2.86 0.72
CA ILE A 40 -3.54 2.36 0.23
C ILE A 40 -3.69 1.04 -0.54
N SER A 41 -4.71 0.22 -0.25
CA SER A 41 -5.01 -0.96 -1.07
C SER A 41 -5.32 -0.64 -2.54
N GLU A 42 -5.79 0.57 -2.85
CA GLU A 42 -5.92 1.02 -4.25
C GLU A 42 -4.55 1.09 -4.94
N ALA A 43 -3.49 1.46 -4.22
CA ALA A 43 -2.13 1.52 -4.75
C ALA A 43 -1.62 0.13 -5.18
N LEU A 44 -2.06 -0.95 -4.50
CA LEU A 44 -1.78 -2.33 -4.91
C LEU A 44 -2.46 -2.65 -6.26
N ILE A 45 -3.70 -2.21 -6.44
CA ILE A 45 -4.45 -2.42 -7.68
C ILE A 45 -3.84 -1.59 -8.82
N ALA A 46 -3.49 -0.32 -8.58
CA ALA A 46 -2.84 0.53 -9.56
C ALA A 46 -1.51 -0.05 -10.05
N SER A 47 -0.77 -0.75 -9.17
CA SER A 47 0.49 -1.43 -9.53
C SER A 47 0.31 -2.62 -10.48
N SER A 48 -0.92 -3.16 -10.64
CA SER A 48 -1.18 -4.37 -11.43
C SER A 48 -0.80 -4.21 -12.90
N SER A 49 -1.04 -3.03 -13.49
CA SER A 49 -0.67 -2.73 -14.87
C SER A 49 0.85 -2.79 -15.07
N ALA A 50 1.62 -2.19 -14.16
CA ALA A 50 3.08 -2.24 -14.21
C ALA A 50 3.60 -3.67 -13.99
N LYS A 51 3.00 -4.43 -13.06
CA LYS A 51 3.36 -5.85 -12.83
C LYS A 51 3.12 -6.72 -14.06
N GLY A 52 1.98 -6.53 -14.73
CA GLY A 52 1.65 -7.23 -15.97
C GLY A 52 2.70 -6.96 -17.05
N MET A 53 3.00 -5.69 -17.30
CA MET A 53 4.02 -5.29 -18.27
C MET A 53 5.40 -5.90 -17.96
N VAL A 54 5.88 -5.79 -16.71
CA VAL A 54 7.18 -6.35 -16.32
C VAL A 54 7.19 -7.86 -16.50
N SER A 55 6.08 -8.54 -16.20
CA SER A 55 5.98 -10.00 -16.31
C SER A 55 5.91 -10.48 -17.75
N GLU A 56 5.26 -9.72 -18.63
CA GLU A 56 5.23 -9.98 -20.08
C GLU A 56 6.62 -9.74 -20.69
N ALA A 57 7.23 -8.59 -20.40
CA ALA A 57 8.54 -8.24 -20.92
C ALA A 57 9.64 -9.21 -20.47
N PHE A 58 9.55 -9.71 -19.23
CA PHE A 58 10.43 -10.77 -18.75
C PHE A 58 10.26 -12.10 -19.49
N GLN A 59 9.04 -12.45 -19.89
CA GLN A 59 8.79 -13.66 -20.67
C GLN A 59 9.27 -13.53 -22.11
N SER A 60 9.23 -12.33 -22.68
CA SER A 60 9.70 -12.08 -24.05
C SER A 60 11.23 -12.10 -24.15
N ASP A 61 11.92 -11.29 -23.33
CA ASP A 61 13.35 -11.04 -23.48
C ASP A 61 14.11 -11.07 -22.14
N SER A 62 13.57 -11.72 -21.11
CA SER A 62 14.20 -11.77 -19.78
C SER A 62 14.51 -10.35 -19.25
N LEU A 63 15.70 -10.11 -18.68
CA LEU A 63 16.03 -8.85 -18.02
C LEU A 63 16.14 -7.66 -18.99
N SER A 64 16.55 -7.87 -20.25
CA SER A 64 16.63 -6.81 -21.26
C SER A 64 15.23 -6.34 -21.68
N GLY A 65 14.27 -7.27 -21.76
CA GLY A 65 12.86 -6.95 -21.94
C GLY A 65 12.34 -6.08 -20.80
N VAL A 66 12.63 -6.46 -19.54
CA VAL A 66 12.25 -5.67 -18.36
C VAL A 66 12.85 -4.27 -18.39
N ALA A 67 14.12 -4.12 -18.75
CA ALA A 67 14.77 -2.81 -18.86
C ALA A 67 14.12 -1.90 -19.92
N THR A 68 13.77 -2.47 -21.07
CA THR A 68 13.08 -1.77 -22.16
C THR A 68 11.67 -1.35 -21.73
N ALA A 69 10.92 -2.27 -21.14
CA ALA A 69 9.58 -2.03 -20.62
C ALA A 69 9.58 -0.96 -19.51
N ALA A 70 10.53 -1.02 -18.58
CA ALA A 70 10.69 -0.04 -17.52
C ALA A 70 10.94 1.36 -18.09
N THR A 71 11.81 1.47 -19.10
CA THR A 71 12.08 2.74 -19.79
C THR A 71 10.83 3.29 -20.46
N ALA A 72 10.10 2.44 -21.19
CA ALA A 72 8.86 2.83 -21.86
C ALA A 72 7.75 3.23 -20.87
N TYR A 73 7.60 2.52 -19.76
CA TYR A 73 6.62 2.85 -18.72
C TYR A 73 6.97 4.16 -18.01
N ASN A 74 8.23 4.36 -17.67
CA ASN A 74 8.67 5.56 -16.97
C ASN A 74 8.54 6.81 -17.84
N ALA A 75 8.69 6.68 -19.15
CA ALA A 75 8.49 7.77 -20.11
C ALA A 75 7.02 8.24 -20.21
N LYS A 76 6.04 7.43 -19.79
CA LYS A 76 4.63 7.87 -19.76
C LYS A 76 4.45 9.04 -18.79
N PRO A 77 3.61 10.02 -19.13
CA PRO A 77 3.37 11.14 -18.24
C PRO A 77 2.73 10.66 -16.94
N LYS A 78 3.07 11.33 -15.85
CA LYS A 78 2.59 10.99 -14.50
C LYS A 78 1.06 10.94 -14.40
N SER A 79 0.36 11.78 -15.17
CA SER A 79 -1.11 11.78 -15.25
C SER A 79 -1.72 10.45 -15.69
N GLU A 80 -1.00 9.65 -16.47
CA GLU A 80 -1.44 8.32 -16.92
C GLU A 80 -1.10 7.20 -15.91
N LYS A 81 -0.25 7.50 -14.92
CA LYS A 81 0.23 6.54 -13.90
C LYS A 81 -0.32 6.84 -12.50
N SER A 82 -0.83 8.06 -12.29
CA SER A 82 -1.39 8.52 -11.04
C SER A 82 -2.86 8.13 -10.88
N SER A 83 -3.30 7.97 -9.63
CA SER A 83 -4.72 7.82 -9.27
C SER A 83 -5.07 8.79 -8.13
N LYS A 84 -6.28 8.69 -7.57
CA LYS A 84 -6.65 9.49 -6.39
C LYS A 84 -5.67 9.32 -5.23
N TYR A 85 -5.20 8.08 -4.98
CA TYR A 85 -4.31 7.76 -3.86
C TYR A 85 -2.86 7.47 -4.28
N VAL A 86 -2.57 7.40 -5.58
CA VAL A 86 -1.23 7.18 -6.13
C VAL A 86 -0.73 8.43 -6.81
N ASP A 87 0.45 8.91 -6.40
CA ASP A 87 1.14 10.04 -7.01
C ASP A 87 1.83 9.59 -8.31
N ASP A 88 2.68 8.57 -8.23
CA ASP A 88 3.43 8.06 -9.38
C ASP A 88 3.78 6.59 -9.20
N ILE A 89 4.07 5.93 -10.33
CA ILE A 89 4.57 4.56 -10.38
C ILE A 89 5.82 4.56 -11.26
N VAL A 90 6.93 4.07 -10.71
CA VAL A 90 8.22 3.98 -11.40
C VAL A 90 8.71 2.55 -11.36
N VAL A 91 9.18 2.04 -12.50
CA VAL A 91 9.76 0.70 -12.61
C VAL A 91 11.28 0.84 -12.73
N ASN A 92 12.03 0.11 -11.93
CA ASN A 92 13.48 0.08 -12.03
C ASN A 92 13.90 -0.84 -13.18
N ALA A 93 14.73 -0.32 -14.10
CA ALA A 93 15.19 -1.05 -15.28
C ALA A 93 16.17 -2.20 -14.97
N ALA A 94 16.87 -2.15 -13.83
CA ALA A 94 17.88 -3.15 -13.48
C ALA A 94 17.27 -4.43 -12.88
N ASP A 95 16.25 -4.29 -12.03
CA ASP A 95 15.69 -5.40 -11.25
C ASP A 95 14.17 -5.55 -11.42
N GLY A 96 13.52 -4.72 -12.23
CA GLY A 96 12.06 -4.73 -12.43
C GLY A 96 11.27 -4.32 -11.19
N ALA A 97 11.91 -3.77 -10.15
CA ALA A 97 11.21 -3.35 -8.94
C ALA A 97 10.30 -2.16 -9.21
N ILE A 98 9.05 -2.27 -8.80
CA ILE A 98 8.01 -1.26 -9.01
C ILE A 98 7.87 -0.45 -7.72
N THR A 99 8.22 0.83 -7.79
CA THR A 99 8.03 1.78 -6.70
C THR A 99 6.75 2.56 -6.92
N VAL A 100 5.79 2.39 -6.01
CA VAL A 100 4.53 3.15 -6.00
C VAL A 100 4.64 4.25 -4.95
N THR A 101 4.50 5.50 -5.38
CA THR A 101 4.50 6.67 -4.49
C THR A 101 3.06 7.07 -4.18
N LEU A 102 2.72 7.21 -2.91
CA LEU A 102 1.39 7.62 -2.48
C LEU A 102 1.13 9.12 -2.68
N SER A 103 -0.12 9.45 -2.94
CA SER A 103 -0.58 10.82 -3.18
C SER A 103 -0.16 11.78 -2.07
N LYS A 104 0.30 12.97 -2.47
CA LYS A 104 0.63 14.09 -1.58
C LYS A 104 -0.54 15.07 -1.42
N ALA A 105 -1.62 14.86 -2.17
CA ALA A 105 -2.74 15.78 -2.21
C ALA A 105 -3.43 15.87 -0.83
N SER A 106 -3.82 17.08 -0.43
CA SER A 106 -4.40 17.29 0.91
C SER A 106 -5.84 16.79 1.04
N ASN A 107 -6.57 16.62 -0.06
CA ASN A 107 -7.96 16.19 -0.10
C ASN A 107 -8.17 14.67 0.00
N VAL A 108 -7.09 13.87 0.02
CA VAL A 108 -7.20 12.39 0.08
C VAL A 108 -7.35 11.86 1.51
N GLY A 109 -7.15 12.72 2.51
CA GLY A 109 -7.25 12.35 3.93
C GLY A 109 -6.17 11.35 4.35
N PHE A 110 -4.94 11.53 3.85
CA PHE A 110 -3.76 10.84 4.37
C PHE A 110 -3.12 11.66 5.51
N PRO A 111 -2.67 11.00 6.59
CA PRO A 111 -1.86 11.65 7.61
C PRO A 111 -0.48 12.01 7.03
N ALA A 112 0.22 12.94 7.68
CA ALA A 112 1.54 13.40 7.25
C ALA A 112 2.56 12.26 7.12
N GLU A 113 2.43 11.21 7.95
CA GLU A 113 3.26 10.02 7.93
C GLU A 113 3.15 9.19 6.63
N VAL A 114 2.08 9.36 5.85
CA VAL A 114 1.75 8.55 4.67
C VAL A 114 1.94 9.32 3.36
N LYS A 115 1.75 10.64 3.37
CA LYS A 115 1.85 11.47 2.16
C LYS A 115 3.22 11.32 1.50
N GLY A 116 3.23 10.96 0.21
CA GLY A 116 4.46 10.79 -0.55
C GLY A 116 5.34 9.60 -0.13
N LYS A 117 4.87 8.73 0.77
CA LYS A 117 5.58 7.50 1.10
C LYS A 117 5.43 6.46 0.00
N THR A 118 6.34 5.49 0.02
CA THR A 118 6.46 4.49 -1.04
C THR A 118 6.18 3.09 -0.52
N ILE A 119 5.57 2.29 -1.41
CA ILE A 119 5.50 0.84 -1.33
C ILE A 119 6.24 0.30 -2.55
N VAL A 120 7.03 -0.76 -2.37
CA VAL A 120 7.82 -1.33 -3.45
C VAL A 120 7.42 -2.78 -3.68
N PHE A 121 7.21 -3.14 -4.94
CA PHE A 121 7.04 -4.53 -5.38
C PHE A 121 8.32 -4.98 -6.06
N THR A 122 8.97 -5.98 -5.49
CA THR A 122 10.20 -6.56 -6.05
C THR A 122 9.86 -7.90 -6.72
N PRO A 123 10.23 -8.12 -7.99
CA PRO A 123 10.04 -9.41 -8.65
C PRO A 123 11.09 -10.43 -8.21
N TYR A 124 10.65 -11.68 -8.08
CA TYR A 124 11.45 -12.84 -7.71
C TYR A 124 11.18 -13.97 -8.68
N VAL A 125 12.19 -14.81 -8.92
CA VAL A 125 12.05 -16.07 -9.66
C VAL A 125 12.71 -17.14 -8.83
N LYS A 126 11.99 -18.24 -8.54
CA LYS A 126 12.47 -19.34 -7.70
C LYS A 126 13.04 -18.86 -6.35
N LYS A 127 12.38 -17.89 -5.71
CA LYS A 127 12.76 -17.26 -4.42
C LYS A 127 14.06 -16.45 -4.42
N ALA A 128 14.73 -16.29 -5.57
CA ALA A 128 15.79 -15.32 -5.74
C ALA A 128 15.23 -14.03 -6.34
N LYS A 129 15.82 -12.88 -6.00
CA LYS A 129 15.51 -11.63 -6.70
C LYS A 129 15.76 -11.79 -8.19
N LEU A 130 14.96 -11.10 -8.99
CA LEU A 130 15.14 -11.08 -10.43
C LEU A 130 16.58 -10.65 -10.79
N ALA A 131 17.25 -11.48 -11.57
CA ALA A 131 18.62 -11.27 -12.02
C ALA A 131 18.78 -11.88 -13.42
N GLU A 132 19.90 -11.56 -14.07
CA GLU A 132 20.23 -12.09 -15.39
C GLU A 132 20.26 -13.63 -15.38
N GLY A 133 19.74 -14.25 -16.44
CA GLY A 133 19.66 -15.70 -16.57
C GLY A 133 18.56 -16.38 -15.73
N ALA A 134 17.75 -15.62 -14.98
CA ALA A 134 16.60 -16.18 -14.28
C ALA A 134 15.57 -16.77 -15.28
N GLN A 135 14.99 -17.91 -14.94
CA GLN A 135 13.96 -18.56 -15.75
C GLN A 135 12.84 -19.11 -14.86
N GLY A 136 11.59 -18.82 -15.23
CA GLY A 136 10.39 -19.26 -14.53
C GLY A 136 9.36 -18.15 -14.35
N ALA A 137 8.30 -18.45 -13.61
CA ALA A 137 7.28 -17.46 -13.28
C ALA A 137 7.79 -16.43 -12.27
N ILE A 138 7.35 -15.18 -12.42
CA ILE A 138 7.61 -14.11 -11.46
C ILE A 138 6.70 -14.27 -10.25
N ASP A 139 7.29 -14.26 -9.07
CA ASP A 139 6.62 -14.02 -7.80
C ASP A 139 6.91 -12.59 -7.31
N TRP A 140 5.91 -11.91 -6.75
CA TRP A 140 6.02 -10.53 -6.30
C TRP A 140 6.10 -10.46 -4.77
N ALA A 141 7.21 -9.91 -4.27
CA ALA A 141 7.32 -9.47 -2.89
C ALA A 141 6.86 -8.02 -2.78
N CYS A 142 5.95 -7.72 -1.85
CA CYS A 142 5.63 -6.35 -1.50
C CYS A 142 6.35 -5.96 -0.21
N ALA A 143 6.88 -4.74 -0.15
CA ALA A 143 7.49 -4.19 1.04
C ALA A 143 7.09 -2.74 1.26
N SER A 144 6.76 -2.43 2.50
CA SER A 144 6.71 -1.09 3.05
C SER A 144 8.05 -0.82 3.75
N ASN A 145 8.08 -0.07 4.85
CA ASN A 145 9.25 -0.07 5.73
C ASN A 145 9.48 -1.42 6.44
N ALA A 146 8.53 -2.35 6.31
CA ALA A 146 8.62 -3.74 6.76
C ALA A 146 8.31 -4.70 5.59
N ASN A 147 8.77 -5.94 5.74
CA ASN A 147 8.73 -7.01 4.74
C ASN A 147 8.53 -8.42 5.34
N GLY A 148 7.87 -8.50 6.50
CA GLY A 148 7.60 -9.75 7.22
C GLY A 148 6.83 -10.78 6.40
N THR A 149 5.81 -10.37 5.65
CA THR A 149 5.01 -11.25 4.79
C THR A 149 5.83 -11.79 3.63
N ALA A 150 6.63 -10.94 2.97
CA ALA A 150 7.55 -11.38 1.93
C ALA A 150 8.57 -12.41 2.46
N THR A 151 9.12 -12.14 3.64
CA THR A 151 10.09 -13.03 4.30
C THR A 151 9.46 -14.37 4.67
N ALA A 152 8.23 -14.39 5.19
CA ALA A 152 7.48 -15.61 5.49
C ALA A 152 7.21 -16.47 4.24
N ARG A 153 7.10 -15.84 3.07
CA ARG A 153 6.97 -16.52 1.76
C ARG A 153 8.31 -17.01 1.18
N GLY A 154 9.42 -16.72 1.87
CA GLY A 154 10.78 -17.05 1.42
C GLY A 154 11.35 -16.07 0.39
N LEU A 155 10.73 -14.90 0.22
CA LEU A 155 11.21 -13.82 -0.65
C LEU A 155 12.05 -12.86 0.19
N THR A 156 13.32 -13.19 0.38
CA THR A 156 14.19 -12.48 1.33
C THR A 156 14.74 -11.17 0.76
N SER A 157 14.88 -10.18 1.64
CA SER A 157 15.48 -8.87 1.36
C SER A 157 14.85 -8.05 0.22
N PRO A 158 13.51 -7.98 0.05
CA PRO A 158 12.89 -7.13 -0.98
C PRO A 158 13.32 -5.68 -0.81
N THR A 159 13.31 -4.93 -1.91
CA THR A 159 13.61 -3.50 -1.87
C THR A 159 12.59 -2.82 -0.97
N ALA A 160 13.05 -2.15 0.09
CA ALA A 160 12.17 -1.58 1.10
C ALA A 160 11.48 -0.30 0.61
N GLY A 161 10.22 -0.14 0.98
CA GLY A 161 9.50 1.12 0.87
C GLY A 161 9.74 2.04 2.08
N THR A 162 9.05 3.17 2.09
CA THR A 162 9.15 4.17 3.18
C THR A 162 7.86 4.32 3.98
N LEU A 163 6.78 3.65 3.57
CA LEU A 163 5.50 3.67 4.27
C LEU A 163 5.60 2.97 5.64
N PRO A 164 5.11 3.56 6.73
CA PRO A 164 5.00 2.84 8.01
C PRO A 164 4.08 1.62 7.91
N SER A 165 4.56 0.46 8.37
CA SER A 165 3.89 -0.83 8.29
C SER A 165 2.49 -0.86 8.94
N LYS A 166 2.22 0.00 9.94
CA LYS A 166 0.88 0.17 10.53
C LYS A 166 -0.19 0.56 9.50
N TYR A 167 0.21 1.34 8.48
CA TYR A 167 -0.64 1.78 7.37
C TYR A 167 -0.58 0.86 6.15
N ALA A 168 0.45 0.02 6.05
CA ALA A 168 0.59 -0.91 4.94
C ALA A 168 -0.49 -2.02 4.97
N PRO A 169 -1.02 -2.45 3.80
CA PRO A 169 -1.79 -3.68 3.67
C PRO A 169 -0.97 -4.90 4.11
N SER A 170 -1.63 -6.00 4.49
CA SER A 170 -0.99 -7.22 5.02
C SER A 170 0.12 -7.76 4.11
N GLU A 171 -0.11 -7.73 2.80
CA GLU A 171 0.85 -8.23 1.80
C GLU A 171 2.17 -7.45 1.78
N CYS A 172 2.15 -6.19 2.22
CA CYS A 172 3.28 -5.27 2.18
C CYS A 172 3.90 -5.00 3.56
N ARG A 173 3.54 -5.80 4.56
CA ARG A 173 4.12 -5.74 5.91
C ARG A 173 5.29 -6.68 6.05
#